data_AF-A0A3P9I3C3-F1
#
_entry.id   AF-A0A3P9I3C3-F1
#
_cell.length_a   1.000
_cell.length_b   1.000
_cell.length_c   1.000
_cell.angle_alpha   90.00
_cell.angle_beta   90.00
_cell.angle_gamma   90.00
#
_symmetry.space_group_name_H-M   'P 1'
#
loop_
_entity.id
_entity.type
_entity.pdbx_description
1 polymer ?
#
loop_
_entity_poly.entity_id
_entity_poly.type
_entity_poly.pdbx_seq_one_letter_code
_entity_poly.pdbx_strand_id
1 'polypeptide(L)'
;MREYKVVVLGSGGVGKSALTVQFVTGSFIEKYDPTIEDFYRKEIEVDSSPSVLEILDTAGTEQFASMRDLYIKNGQGFILVYSLVNQQSFQDIRPMRDQIIRVKRYERVPMILVGNKVDLEGERECLHDKVLECLGSFLYEYIYQKCIYIALYLTLLWKCASMGMSICDT
;
A
#
# COMPACT_ATOMS: atom_id res chain seq x y z
N MET A 1 -7.06 20.00 10.66
CA MET A 1 -6.82 19.18 9.46
C MET A 1 -6.41 17.79 9.95
N ARG A 2 -7.08 16.73 9.51
CA ARG A 2 -6.74 15.35 9.95
C ARG A 2 -5.53 14.85 9.17
N GLU A 3 -4.67 14.08 9.83
CA GLU A 3 -3.49 13.48 9.21
C GLU A 3 -3.62 11.95 9.21
N TYR A 4 -3.35 11.36 8.06
CA TYR A 4 -3.38 9.91 7.84
C TYR A 4 -1.99 9.42 7.47
N LYS A 5 -1.46 8.43 8.22
CA LYS A 5 -0.11 7.89 8.00
C LYS A 5 -0.19 6.54 7.31
N VAL A 6 0.34 6.44 6.09
CA VAL A 6 0.40 5.20 5.32
C VAL A 6 1.85 4.79 5.11
N VAL A 7 2.13 3.50 5.25
CA VAL A 7 3.46 2.92 5.03
C VAL A 7 3.42 2.01 3.82
N VAL A 8 4.31 2.23 2.86
CA VAL A 8 4.44 1.39 1.66
C VAL A 8 5.56 0.38 1.89
N LEU A 9 5.21 -0.90 1.79
CA LEU A 9 6.09 -2.05 2.05
C LEU A 9 6.07 -2.99 0.85
N GLY A 10 7.14 -3.75 0.67
CA GLY A 10 7.33 -4.63 -0.47
C GLY A 10 8.81 -4.83 -0.79
N SER A 11 9.12 -5.87 -1.54
CA SER A 11 10.50 -6.25 -1.87
C SER A 11 11.22 -5.15 -2.68
N GLY A 12 12.54 -5.24 -2.81
CA GLY A 12 13.32 -4.33 -3.65
C GLY A 12 12.84 -4.36 -5.11
N GLY A 13 12.83 -3.20 -5.78
CA GLY A 13 12.53 -3.14 -7.23
C GLY A 13 11.08 -3.41 -7.65
N VAL A 14 10.14 -3.58 -6.72
CA VAL A 14 8.71 -3.80 -7.04
C VAL A 14 7.99 -2.53 -7.52
N GLY A 15 8.58 -1.35 -7.31
CA GLY A 15 8.05 -0.06 -7.78
C GLY A 15 7.31 0.78 -6.72
N LYS A 16 7.60 0.60 -5.42
CA LYS A 16 7.01 1.39 -4.31
C LYS A 16 7.18 2.90 -4.52
N SER A 17 8.40 3.35 -4.78
CA SER A 17 8.74 4.75 -5.00
C SER A 17 8.06 5.32 -6.24
N ALA A 18 8.06 4.56 -7.34
CA ALA A 18 7.37 4.95 -8.56
C ALA A 18 5.86 5.15 -8.33
N LEU A 19 5.20 4.23 -7.61
CA LEU A 19 3.79 4.36 -7.24
C LEU A 19 3.55 5.59 -6.35
N THR A 20 4.37 5.79 -5.32
CA THR A 20 4.23 6.90 -4.37
C THR A 20 4.44 8.24 -5.05
N VAL A 21 5.50 8.39 -5.85
CA VAL A 21 5.82 9.62 -6.58
C VAL A 21 4.75 9.93 -7.62
N GLN A 22 4.31 8.93 -8.38
CA GLN A 22 3.22 9.11 -9.35
C GLN A 22 1.94 9.56 -8.66
N PHE A 23 1.62 9.00 -7.50
CA PHE A 23 0.47 9.43 -6.72
C PHE A 23 0.61 10.88 -6.23
N VAL A 24 1.76 11.25 -5.67
CA VAL A 24 1.99 12.57 -5.05
C VAL A 24 2.08 13.68 -6.11
N THR A 25 2.81 13.43 -7.19
CA THR A 25 3.15 14.46 -8.19
C THR A 25 2.28 14.43 -9.44
N GLY A 26 1.56 13.34 -9.69
CA GLY A 26 0.83 13.11 -10.95
C GLY A 26 1.72 12.71 -12.13
N SER A 27 3.05 12.64 -11.95
CA SER A 27 4.01 12.34 -13.01
C SER A 27 4.74 11.02 -12.74
N PHE A 28 4.95 10.23 -13.79
CA PHE A 28 5.78 9.04 -13.72
C PHE A 28 7.25 9.39 -13.97
N ILE A 29 8.15 8.92 -13.11
CA ILE A 29 9.59 9.13 -13.26
C ILE A 29 10.23 7.77 -13.57
N GLU A 30 10.78 7.62 -14.79
CA GLU A 30 11.38 6.37 -15.27
C GLU A 30 12.69 6.01 -14.58
N LYS A 31 13.45 7.00 -14.11
CA LYS A 31 14.72 6.81 -13.42
C LYS A 31 14.59 7.30 -11.99
N TYR A 32 14.53 6.36 -11.06
CA TYR A 32 14.52 6.65 -9.64
C TYR A 32 15.82 6.14 -9.00
N ASP A 33 16.49 6.98 -8.21
CA ASP A 33 17.63 6.55 -7.40
C ASP A 33 17.12 5.67 -6.26
N PRO A 34 17.71 4.49 -5.98
CA PRO A 34 17.23 3.62 -4.92
C PRO A 34 17.01 4.37 -3.59
N THR A 35 15.77 4.40 -3.10
CA THR A 35 15.41 5.07 -1.84
C THR A 35 16.16 4.48 -0.67
N ILE A 36 16.56 5.32 0.30
CA ILE A 36 16.91 4.89 1.66
C ILE A 36 15.63 4.92 2.52
N GLU A 37 14.99 6.08 2.60
CA GLU A 37 13.67 6.32 3.21
C GLU A 37 13.19 7.70 2.74
N ASP A 38 11.97 7.81 2.21
CA ASP A 38 11.40 9.08 1.75
C ASP A 38 10.01 9.32 2.37
N PHE A 39 9.78 10.54 2.83
CA PHE A 39 8.49 11.00 3.35
C PHE A 39 7.81 11.91 2.34
N TYR A 40 6.60 11.54 1.93
CA TYR A 40 5.76 12.36 1.07
C TYR A 40 4.51 12.81 1.81
N ARG A 41 4.04 14.03 1.49
CA ARG A 41 2.77 14.55 1.99
C ARG A 41 1.92 14.97 0.80
N LYS A 42 0.64 14.61 0.82
CA LYS A 42 -0.34 15.02 -0.17
C LYS A 42 -1.60 15.49 0.53
N GLU A 43 -2.08 16.67 0.16
CA GLU A 43 -3.42 17.12 0.56
C GLU A 43 -4.47 16.25 -0.14
N ILE A 44 -5.42 15.75 0.65
CA ILE A 44 -6.49 14.88 0.20
C ILE A 44 -7.81 15.35 0.82
N GLU A 45 -8.91 14.95 0.20
CA GLU A 45 -10.24 15.13 0.76
C GLU A 45 -10.77 13.77 1.25
N VAL A 46 -11.25 13.73 2.48
CA VAL A 46 -11.82 12.55 3.12
C VAL A 46 -13.17 12.94 3.70
N ASP A 47 -14.26 12.32 3.28
CA ASP A 47 -15.61 12.64 3.76
C ASP A 47 -15.91 14.15 3.67
N SER A 48 -15.64 14.75 2.51
CA SER A 48 -15.76 16.19 2.25
C SER A 48 -14.92 17.08 3.20
N SER A 49 -13.93 16.51 3.89
CA SER A 49 -13.08 17.21 4.86
C SER A 49 -11.61 17.26 4.39
N PRO A 50 -11.00 18.46 4.29
CA PRO A 50 -9.59 18.61 3.98
C PRO A 50 -8.70 17.88 4.99
N SER A 51 -7.82 17.04 4.47
CA SER A 51 -6.93 16.17 5.24
C SER A 51 -5.56 16.07 4.57
N VAL A 52 -4.57 15.54 5.29
CA VAL A 52 -3.23 15.28 4.77
C VAL A 52 -2.94 13.80 4.85
N LEU A 53 -2.47 13.25 3.75
CA LEU A 53 -1.89 11.90 3.71
C LEU A 53 -0.38 12.01 3.78
N GLU A 54 0.20 11.40 4.81
CA GLU A 54 1.63 11.18 4.95
C GLU A 54 1.95 9.77 4.47
N ILE A 55 2.81 9.67 3.48
CA ILE A 55 3.24 8.40 2.89
C ILE A 55 4.71 8.21 3.22
N LEU A 56 5.01 7.11 3.89
CA LEU A 56 6.36 6.64 4.09
C LEU A 56 6.70 5.63 3.00
N ASP A 57 7.57 6.03 2.08
CA ASP A 57 8.19 5.14 1.10
C ASP A 57 9.45 4.53 1.70
N THR A 58 9.50 3.20 1.73
CA THR A 58 10.61 2.46 2.33
C THR A 58 11.52 1.88 1.25
N ALA A 59 12.84 1.85 1.48
CA ALA A 59 13.74 1.00 0.70
C ALA A 59 13.29 -0.47 0.77
N GLY A 60 13.73 -1.33 -0.15
CA GLY A 60 13.58 -2.79 0.02
C GLY A 60 14.19 -3.21 1.37
N THR A 61 13.35 -3.43 2.38
CA THR A 61 13.67 -3.24 3.80
C THR A 61 14.50 -4.37 4.43
N GLU A 62 15.44 -5.00 3.74
CA GLU A 62 16.21 -6.11 4.32
C GLU A 62 17.25 -5.67 5.36
N GLN A 63 17.56 -4.37 5.47
CA GLN A 63 18.78 -3.95 6.15
C GLN A 63 18.61 -3.63 7.65
N PHE A 64 17.41 -3.28 8.16
CA PHE A 64 17.21 -2.97 9.60
C PHE A 64 15.81 -3.32 10.12
N ALA A 65 15.67 -4.50 10.74
CA ALA A 65 14.39 -4.99 11.29
C ALA A 65 13.76 -4.07 12.35
N SER A 66 14.57 -3.38 13.16
CA SER A 66 14.11 -2.48 14.21
C SER A 66 13.44 -1.21 13.67
N MET A 67 13.92 -0.66 12.56
CA MET A 67 13.31 0.49 11.88
C MET A 67 11.96 0.10 11.28
N ARG A 68 11.88 -1.09 10.67
CA ARG A 68 10.62 -1.62 10.12
C ARG A 68 9.53 -1.72 11.18
N ASP A 69 9.84 -2.25 12.36
CA ASP A 69 8.87 -2.34 13.47
C ASP A 69 8.41 -0.96 13.94
N LEU A 70 9.30 0.05 13.94
CA LEU A 70 8.93 1.43 14.29
C LEU A 70 7.96 2.02 13.26
N TYR A 71 8.21 1.85 11.97
CA TYR A 71 7.31 2.30 10.91
C TYR A 71 5.95 1.62 11.00
N ILE A 72 5.95 0.31 11.22
CA ILE A 72 4.71 -0.45 11.42
C ILE A 72 3.98 0.02 12.67
N LYS A 73 4.69 0.27 13.77
CA LYS A 73 4.08 0.78 15.00
C LYS A 73 3.39 2.13 14.76
N ASN A 74 4.01 3.03 14.00
CA ASN A 74 3.51 4.40 13.78
C ASN A 74 2.52 4.54 12.60
N GLY A 75 2.56 3.66 11.60
CA GLY A 75 1.69 3.71 10.42
C GLY A 75 0.24 3.36 10.71
N GLN A 76 -0.73 4.09 10.20
CA GLN A 76 -2.17 3.83 10.40
C GLN A 76 -2.78 2.94 9.32
N GLY A 77 -2.15 2.85 8.15
CA GLY A 77 -2.49 1.93 7.07
C GLY A 77 -1.25 1.48 6.32
N PHE A 78 -1.36 0.35 5.62
CA PHE A 78 -0.24 -0.27 4.93
C PHE A 78 -0.58 -0.55 3.48
N ILE A 79 0.38 -0.35 2.59
CA ILE A 79 0.29 -0.78 1.20
C ILE A 79 1.38 -1.82 0.99
N LEU A 80 0.98 -3.05 0.72
CA LEU A 80 1.85 -4.17 0.40
C LEU A 80 1.97 -4.26 -1.12
N VAL A 81 3.16 -4.00 -1.66
CA VAL A 81 3.42 -3.96 -3.10
C VAL A 81 4.26 -5.16 -3.49
N TYR A 82 3.79 -5.91 -4.49
CA TYR A 82 4.58 -6.92 -5.19
C TYR A 82 4.60 -6.60 -6.69
N SER A 83 5.47 -7.28 -7.43
CA SER A 83 5.61 -7.14 -8.88
C SER A 83 5.07 -8.38 -9.58
N LEU A 84 4.22 -8.21 -10.59
CA LEU A 84 3.63 -9.31 -11.37
C LEU A 84 4.69 -10.11 -12.14
N VAL A 85 5.84 -9.49 -12.42
CA VAL A 85 7.00 -10.09 -13.08
C VAL A 85 8.08 -10.60 -12.10
N ASN A 86 7.76 -10.71 -10.81
CA ASN A 86 8.68 -11.28 -9.82
C ASN A 86 7.89 -12.10 -8.79
N GLN A 87 7.88 -13.42 -8.97
CA GLN A 87 7.12 -14.31 -8.09
C GLN A 87 7.61 -14.29 -6.63
N GLN A 88 8.92 -14.10 -6.40
CA GLN A 88 9.46 -14.01 -5.04
C GLN A 88 8.85 -12.83 -4.28
N SER A 89 8.69 -11.68 -4.94
CA SER A 89 8.09 -10.49 -4.33
C SER A 89 6.67 -10.70 -3.83
N PHE A 90 5.92 -11.63 -4.46
CA PHE A 90 4.59 -12.01 -4.00
C PHE A 90 4.65 -12.93 -2.77
N GLN A 91 5.60 -13.87 -2.73
CA GLN A 91 5.79 -14.76 -1.59
C GLN A 91 6.17 -13.99 -0.32
N ASP A 92 6.92 -12.90 -0.48
CA ASP A 92 7.37 -12.04 0.62
C ASP A 92 6.22 -11.25 1.29
N ILE A 93 5.06 -11.12 0.65
CA ILE A 93 3.90 -10.38 1.16
C ILE A 93 3.34 -10.99 2.44
N ARG A 94 3.27 -12.33 2.51
CA ARG A 94 2.68 -13.03 3.66
C ARG A 94 3.51 -12.82 4.94
N PRO A 95 4.85 -13.01 4.94
CA PRO A 95 5.70 -12.60 6.06
C PRO A 95 5.53 -11.13 6.47
N MET A 96 5.44 -10.20 5.51
CA MET A 96 5.23 -8.77 5.82
C MET A 96 3.90 -8.51 6.52
N ARG A 97 2.81 -9.12 6.05
CA ARG A 97 1.49 -9.05 6.69
C ARG A 97 1.54 -9.56 8.12
N ASP A 98 2.12 -10.73 8.34
CA ASP A 98 2.16 -11.36 9.66
C ASP A 98 2.99 -10.51 10.64
N GLN A 99 4.05 -9.86 10.15
CA GLN A 99 4.79 -8.86 10.92
C GLN A 99 3.93 -7.65 11.28
N ILE A 100 3.15 -7.10 10.34
CA ILE A 100 2.24 -5.98 10.60
C ILE A 100 1.25 -6.32 11.72
N ILE A 101 0.56 -7.46 11.59
CA ILE A 101 -0.44 -7.92 12.56
C ILE A 101 0.22 -8.09 13.94
N ARG A 102 1.40 -8.72 13.99
CA ARG A 102 2.14 -8.95 15.23
C ARG A 102 2.52 -7.65 15.94
N VAL A 103 3.03 -6.66 15.21
CA VAL A 103 3.45 -5.36 15.79
C VAL A 103 2.24 -4.52 16.18
N LYS A 104 1.17 -4.53 15.38
CA LYS A 104 -0.05 -3.74 15.63
C LYS A 104 -0.89 -4.27 16.79
N ARG A 105 -0.90 -5.59 17.01
CA ARG A 105 -1.71 -6.24 18.06
C ARG A 105 -3.22 -5.96 17.91
N TYR A 106 -3.69 -5.68 16.69
CA TYR A 106 -5.10 -5.50 16.34
C TYR A 106 -5.53 -6.58 15.36
N GLU A 107 -6.77 -7.07 15.48
CA GLU A 107 -7.32 -8.07 14.55
C GLU A 107 -7.57 -7.48 13.15
N ARG A 108 -7.90 -6.19 13.05
CA ARG A 108 -8.19 -5.50 11.79
C ARG A 108 -7.27 -4.32 11.60
N VAL A 109 -6.21 -4.52 10.81
CA VAL A 109 -5.29 -3.45 10.39
C VAL A 109 -5.62 -3.07 8.94
N PRO A 110 -5.78 -1.77 8.61
CA PRO A 110 -5.95 -1.30 7.23
C PRO A 110 -4.74 -1.66 6.37
N MET A 111 -4.91 -2.52 5.37
CA MET A 111 -3.84 -3.01 4.51
C MET A 111 -4.31 -3.17 3.07
N ILE A 112 -3.63 -2.62 2.08
CA ILE A 112 -3.97 -2.82 0.66
C ILE A 112 -2.90 -3.69 0.02
N LEU A 113 -3.29 -4.67 -0.80
CA LEU A 113 -2.35 -5.42 -1.63
C LEU A 113 -2.34 -4.85 -3.06
N VAL A 114 -1.15 -4.57 -3.59
CA VAL A 114 -0.95 -3.98 -4.91
C VAL A 114 -0.03 -4.87 -5.74
N GLY A 115 -0.57 -5.39 -6.85
CA GLY A 115 0.21 -6.06 -7.89
C GLY A 115 0.65 -5.07 -8.95
N ASN A 116 1.93 -4.72 -8.94
CA ASN A 116 2.53 -3.72 -9.82
C ASN A 116 3.17 -4.35 -11.07
N LYS A 117 3.54 -3.50 -12.03
CA LYS A 117 4.10 -3.84 -13.35
C LYS A 117 3.17 -4.66 -14.23
N VAL A 118 1.89 -4.32 -14.24
CA VAL A 118 0.88 -4.98 -15.10
C VAL A 118 1.13 -4.73 -16.59
N ASP A 119 1.81 -3.63 -16.91
CA ASP A 119 2.22 -3.26 -18.26
C ASP A 119 3.19 -4.28 -18.89
N LEU A 120 3.89 -5.07 -18.07
CA LEU A 120 4.82 -6.11 -18.49
C LEU A 120 4.15 -7.49 -18.62
N GLU A 121 3.03 -7.57 -19.32
CA GLU A 121 2.24 -8.81 -19.44
C GLU A 121 3.05 -9.99 -20.01
N GLY A 122 3.98 -9.71 -20.94
CA GLY A 122 4.85 -10.74 -21.54
C GLY A 122 5.91 -11.33 -20.61
N GLU A 123 6.16 -10.70 -19.47
CA GLU A 123 7.15 -11.11 -18.46
C GLU A 123 6.46 -11.60 -17.17
N ARG A 124 5.14 -11.76 -17.20
CA ARG A 124 4.36 -12.09 -16.00
C ARG A 124 4.71 -13.48 -15.46
N GLU A 125 5.10 -13.53 -14.19
CA GLU A 125 5.39 -14.76 -13.45
C GLU A 125 4.27 -15.13 -12.46
N CYS A 126 3.48 -14.15 -12.03
CA CYS A 126 2.39 -14.33 -11.05
C CYS A 126 1.03 -14.53 -11.75
N LEU A 127 0.45 -15.73 -11.63
CA LEU A 127 -0.91 -16.04 -12.11
C LEU A 127 -1.99 -15.55 -11.14
N HIS A 128 -3.13 -15.09 -11.68
CA HIS A 128 -4.25 -14.53 -10.90
C HIS A 128 -4.81 -15.47 -9.83
N ASP A 129 -4.87 -16.77 -10.11
CA ASP A 129 -5.50 -17.75 -9.23
C ASP A 129 -4.75 -17.91 -7.91
N LYS A 130 -3.41 -17.83 -7.94
CA LYS A 130 -2.56 -17.89 -6.72
C LYS A 130 -2.76 -16.68 -5.82
N VAL A 131 -3.11 -15.54 -6.39
CA VAL A 131 -3.36 -14.31 -5.62
C VAL A 131 -4.70 -14.43 -4.89
N LEU A 132 -5.74 -14.92 -5.56
CA LEU A 132 -7.05 -15.15 -4.96
C LEU A 132 -7.01 -16.20 -3.83
N GLU A 133 -6.23 -17.26 -4.00
CA GLU A 133 -6.05 -18.31 -2.97
C GLU A 133 -5.32 -17.78 -1.72
N CYS A 134 -4.31 -16.93 -1.87
CA CYS A 134 -3.67 -16.24 -0.74
C CYS A 134 -4.57 -15.19 -0.08
N LEU A 135 -5.52 -14.60 -0.83
CA LEU A 135 -6.41 -13.53 -0.38
C LEU A 135 -7.63 -14.03 0.39
N GLY A 136 -7.86 -15.34 0.54
CA GLY A 136 -8.97 -15.93 1.30
C GLY A 136 -9.07 -15.53 2.80
N SER A 137 -8.17 -14.67 3.28
CA SER A 137 -8.16 -14.09 4.63
C SER A 137 -7.87 -12.57 4.67
N PHE A 138 -7.80 -11.91 3.51
CA PHE A 138 -7.58 -10.47 3.40
C PHE A 138 -8.90 -9.77 3.08
N LEU A 139 -9.26 -8.78 3.88
CA LEU A 139 -10.46 -7.99 3.70
C LEU A 139 -10.24 -6.90 2.63
N TYR A 140 -9.78 -7.20 1.40
CA TYR A 140 -9.33 -6.13 0.48
C TYR A 140 -9.58 -6.34 -1.02
N GLU A 141 -9.92 -5.21 -1.66
CA GLU A 141 -10.09 -4.98 -3.09
C GLU A 141 -8.75 -5.05 -3.86
N TYR A 142 -8.81 -5.70 -5.02
CA TYR A 142 -7.71 -5.94 -5.94
C TYR A 142 -7.59 -4.76 -6.91
N ILE A 143 -6.43 -4.09 -6.97
CA ILE A 143 -6.30 -2.88 -7.79
C ILE A 143 -5.19 -3.03 -8.82
N TYR A 144 -5.62 -3.09 -10.07
CA TYR A 144 -4.75 -3.02 -11.23
C TYR A 144 -4.30 -1.59 -11.48
N GLN A 145 -3.07 -1.46 -11.96
CA GLN A 145 -2.28 -0.24 -12.15
C GLN A 145 -2.86 0.82 -13.11
N LYS A 146 -4.15 0.80 -13.46
CA LYS A 146 -4.79 1.90 -14.19
C LYS A 146 -5.53 2.92 -13.33
N CYS A 147 -5.78 2.67 -12.04
CA CYS A 147 -6.41 3.68 -11.19
C CYS A 147 -5.93 3.62 -9.73
N ILE A 148 -4.73 4.15 -9.45
CA ILE A 148 -4.35 4.53 -8.07
C ILE A 148 -5.36 5.56 -7.50
N TYR A 149 -6.03 6.31 -8.38
CA TYR A 149 -7.14 7.21 -8.03
C TYR A 149 -8.32 6.51 -7.34
N ILE A 150 -8.56 5.21 -7.59
CA ILE A 150 -9.69 4.46 -7.02
C ILE A 150 -9.29 3.77 -5.71
N ALA A 151 -8.02 3.37 -5.56
CA ALA A 151 -7.51 2.69 -4.36
C ALA A 151 -7.58 3.50 -3.08
N LEU A 152 -7.14 4.76 -3.17
CA LEU A 152 -7.17 5.66 -2.03
C LEU A 152 -8.59 6.14 -1.74
N TYR A 153 -9.41 6.32 -2.77
CA TYR A 153 -10.82 6.70 -2.62
C TYR A 153 -11.65 5.61 -1.92
N LEU A 154 -11.47 4.34 -2.30
CA LEU A 154 -12.22 3.22 -1.71
C LEU A 154 -11.77 2.87 -0.29
N THR A 155 -10.49 3.07 0.04
CA THR A 155 -10.00 2.82 1.41
C THR A 155 -10.47 3.89 2.41
N LEU A 156 -10.68 5.12 1.93
CA LEU A 156 -11.27 6.21 2.71
C LEU A 156 -12.78 5.99 2.91
N LEU A 157 -13.51 5.60 1.85
CA LEU A 157 -14.92 5.18 1.94
C LEU A 157 -15.14 3.99 2.89
N TRP A 158 -14.19 3.04 2.94
CA TRP A 158 -14.30 1.86 3.80
C TRP A 158 -14.11 2.16 5.31
N LYS A 159 -13.41 3.24 5.66
CA LYS A 159 -13.32 3.72 7.06
C LYS A 159 -14.66 4.23 7.58
N CYS A 160 -15.50 4.78 6.72
CA CYS A 160 -16.88 5.16 7.06
C CYS A 160 -17.78 3.93 7.29
N ALA A 161 -17.64 2.89 6.46
CA ALA A 161 -18.43 1.67 6.61
C ALA A 161 -18.03 0.81 7.84
N SER A 162 -16.77 0.86 8.28
CA SER A 162 -16.24 0.01 9.38
C SER A 162 -16.31 0.65 10.78
N MET A 163 -16.60 1.96 10.89
CA MET A 163 -16.74 2.69 12.16
C MET A 163 -18.20 2.98 12.57
N GLY A 164 -19.20 2.49 11.82
CA GLY A 164 -20.61 2.61 12.19
C GLY A 164 -21.19 4.03 12.12
N MET A 165 -20.60 4.91 11.31
CA MET A 165 -21.14 6.25 11.05
C MET A 165 -22.00 6.20 9.79
N SER A 166 -23.27 6.59 9.89
CA SER A 166 -24.16 6.59 8.73
C SER A 166 -23.77 7.74 7.80
N ILE A 167 -23.44 7.41 6.54
CA ILE A 167 -23.62 8.35 5.44
C ILE A 167 -25.08 8.19 5.02
N CYS A 168 -25.98 8.76 5.82
CA CYS A 168 -27.31 9.10 5.32
C CYS A 168 -27.22 10.52 4.77
N ASP A 169 -27.55 10.59 3.49
CA ASP A 169 -27.99 11.74 2.71
C ASP A 169 -26.93 12.61 1.99
N THR A 170 -26.85 12.28 0.69
CA THR A 170 -26.51 13.09 -0.50
C THR A 170 -25.06 13.43 -0.80
#